data_AF-A0A4R4ZG38-F1
#
_entry.id   AF-A0A4R4ZG38-F1
#
_cell.length_a   1.000
_cell.length_b   1.000
_cell.length_c   1.000
_cell.angle_alpha   90.00
_cell.angle_beta   90.00
_cell.angle_gamma   90.00
#
_symmetry.space_group_name_H-M   'P 1'
#
loop_
_entity.id
_entity.type
_entity.pdbx_description
1 polymer ?
#
loop_
_entity_poly.entity_id
_entity_poly.type
_entity_poly.pdbx_seq_one_letter_code
_entity_poly.pdbx_strand_id
1 'polypeptide(L)'
;GGVNQREGLRPGVREDQRGVRYPARRPERSASGAEGGVSSSLAEGSPSRSGVGGLSAAQARLWFLAQLDPESTAYNVPMALRLTGPLDVAALLGAVRDLAERHEVLRSVIDDSGPEPVPVVLPVEAVPVSVKDG
;
A
#
# COMPACT_ATOMS: atom_id res chain seq x y z
N GLY A 1 7.59 -0.26 -46.63
CA GLY A 1 6.35 -0.77 -46.02
C GLY A 1 6.64 -1.06 -44.57
N GLY A 2 6.14 -0.24 -43.66
CA GLY A 2 6.29 -0.44 -42.23
C GLY A 2 4.92 -0.57 -41.60
N VAL A 3 4.61 -1.76 -41.08
CA VAL A 3 3.51 -1.96 -40.14
C VAL A 3 4.16 -2.46 -38.85
N ASN A 4 4.14 -1.63 -37.82
CA ASN A 4 4.35 -2.09 -36.45
C ASN A 4 3.15 -1.63 -35.64
N GLN A 5 2.29 -2.60 -35.38
CA GLN A 5 1.22 -2.51 -34.41
C GLN A 5 1.85 -2.24 -33.03
N ARG A 6 1.44 -1.16 -32.37
CA ARG A 6 1.62 -0.98 -30.93
C ARG A 6 0.25 -0.74 -30.33
N GLU A 7 -0.22 -1.81 -29.71
CA GLU A 7 -1.44 -1.96 -28.94
C GLU A 7 -1.37 -1.06 -27.69
N GLY A 8 -2.53 -0.55 -27.28
CA GLY A 8 -2.67 0.63 -26.44
C GLY A 8 -2.20 0.44 -24.99
N LEU A 9 -1.11 1.10 -24.61
CA LEU A 9 -0.86 1.48 -23.23
C LEU A 9 -1.82 2.62 -22.88
N ARG A 10 -2.69 2.45 -21.87
CA ARG A 10 -3.48 3.57 -21.36
C ARG A 10 -2.54 4.58 -20.70
N PRO A 11 -2.62 5.89 -21.03
CA PRO A 11 -1.78 6.89 -20.40
C PRO A 11 -2.10 6.95 -18.90
N GLY A 12 -1.08 6.79 -18.04
CA GLY A 12 -1.21 7.00 -16.58
C GLY A 12 -0.86 5.82 -15.66
N VAL A 13 -0.38 4.68 -16.19
CA VAL A 13 0.06 3.54 -15.38
C VAL A 13 1.58 3.37 -15.51
N ARG A 14 2.30 3.29 -14.38
CA ARG A 14 3.69 2.82 -14.31
C ARG A 14 3.71 1.37 -13.86
N GLU A 15 4.53 0.57 -14.49
CA GLU A 15 4.75 -0.83 -14.11
C GLU A 15 6.18 -0.93 -13.56
N ASP A 16 6.35 -1.51 -12.37
CA ASP A 16 7.69 -1.75 -11.81
C ASP A 16 8.37 -2.96 -12.49
N GLN A 17 9.64 -3.20 -12.17
CA GLN A 17 10.41 -4.31 -12.74
C GLN A 17 9.87 -5.71 -12.36
N ARG A 18 8.84 -5.79 -11.51
CA ARG A 18 8.16 -7.01 -11.07
C ARG A 18 6.74 -7.13 -11.63
N GLY A 19 6.33 -6.25 -12.56
CA GLY A 19 5.00 -6.27 -13.17
C GLY A 19 3.90 -5.68 -12.29
N VAL A 20 4.25 -5.02 -11.19
CA VAL A 20 3.27 -4.37 -10.31
C VAL A 20 2.93 -3.00 -10.88
N ARG A 21 1.63 -2.75 -11.09
CA ARG A 21 1.11 -1.54 -11.73
C ARG A 21 0.73 -0.49 -10.68
N TYR A 22 1.32 0.68 -10.81
CA TYR A 22 1.10 1.86 -9.98
C TYR A 22 0.50 3.00 -10.81
N PRO A 23 -0.41 3.81 -10.26
CA PRO A 23 -0.84 5.04 -10.91
C PRO A 23 0.34 6.02 -11.04
N ALA A 24 0.40 6.76 -12.15
CA ALA A 24 1.43 7.77 -12.37
C ALA A 24 1.25 8.97 -11.42
N ARG A 25 2.36 9.46 -10.86
CA ARG A 25 2.41 10.62 -9.96
C ARG A 25 1.68 11.83 -10.54
N ARG A 26 0.80 12.45 -9.77
CA ARG A 26 0.20 13.75 -10.08
C ARG A 26 1.20 14.87 -9.75
N PRO A 27 1.38 15.89 -10.60
CA PRO A 27 2.02 17.13 -10.19
C PRO A 27 1.10 17.89 -9.24
N GLU A 28 1.63 18.21 -8.06
CA GLU A 28 1.00 19.01 -7.00
C GLU A 28 0.26 20.23 -7.58
N ARG A 29 -1.04 20.38 -7.31
CA ARG A 29 -1.76 21.64 -7.55
C ARG A 29 -2.09 22.24 -6.20
N SER A 30 -1.56 23.44 -5.94
CA SER A 30 -1.76 24.20 -4.70
C SER A 30 -3.25 24.28 -4.33
N ALA A 31 -3.60 23.72 -3.17
CA ALA A 31 -4.93 23.86 -2.59
C ALA A 31 -5.03 25.22 -1.88
N SER A 32 -5.98 26.05 -2.31
CA SER A 32 -6.38 27.30 -1.68
C SER A 32 -7.79 27.14 -1.12
N GLY A 33 -7.91 27.25 0.21
CA GLY A 33 -9.07 27.73 0.97
C GLY A 33 -10.40 26.97 0.91
N ALA A 34 -10.78 26.31 2.01
CA ALA A 34 -12.15 26.31 2.52
C ALA A 34 -12.18 25.79 3.97
N GLU A 35 -12.56 26.66 4.91
CA GLU A 35 -12.91 26.31 6.29
C GLU A 35 -14.38 25.85 6.35
N GLY A 36 -14.68 24.83 7.18
CA GLY A 36 -16.06 24.42 7.42
C GLY A 36 -16.23 23.23 8.38
N GLY A 37 -16.57 23.53 9.64
CA GLY A 37 -17.50 22.76 10.49
C GLY A 37 -17.05 21.39 11.03
N VAL A 38 -16.60 21.35 12.29
CA VAL A 38 -16.46 20.10 13.05
C VAL A 38 -17.78 19.81 13.77
N SER A 39 -18.53 18.81 13.32
CA SER A 39 -19.63 18.22 14.09
C SER A 39 -19.22 16.82 14.53
N SER A 40 -18.76 16.69 15.77
CA SER A 40 -18.42 15.41 16.41
C SER A 40 -19.69 14.79 17.01
N SER A 41 -20.06 13.59 16.55
CA SER A 41 -21.07 12.75 17.19
C SER A 41 -20.43 11.41 17.52
N LEU A 42 -20.41 11.08 18.81
CA LEU A 42 -19.95 9.84 19.40
C LEU A 42 -20.96 8.72 19.13
N ALA A 43 -20.49 7.61 18.55
CA ALA A 43 -21.21 6.34 18.52
C ALA A 43 -20.22 5.18 18.73
N GLU A 44 -20.48 4.38 19.77
CA GLU A 44 -19.75 3.18 20.16
C GLU A 44 -20.19 1.95 19.34
N GLY A 45 -19.24 1.05 18.99
CA GLY A 45 -19.47 -0.38 18.74
C GLY A 45 -19.35 -0.95 17.29
N SER A 46 -18.14 -1.46 16.95
CA SER A 46 -17.68 -2.56 16.01
C SER A 46 -18.46 -3.00 14.73
N PRO A 47 -17.85 -3.72 13.75
CA PRO A 47 -16.43 -3.97 13.37
C PRO A 47 -16.11 -3.58 11.89
N SER A 48 -14.82 -3.61 11.52
CA SER A 48 -14.26 -3.62 10.14
C SER A 48 -15.03 -2.85 9.04
N ARG A 49 -14.80 -1.54 8.93
CA ARG A 49 -15.12 -0.77 7.72
C ARG A 49 -13.91 -0.74 6.80
N SER A 50 -13.74 -1.79 5.99
CA SER A 50 -12.96 -1.66 4.76
C SER A 50 -13.77 -0.83 3.77
N GLY A 51 -13.26 0.37 3.47
CA GLY A 51 -13.57 1.11 2.24
C GLY A 51 -14.65 2.19 2.25
N VAL A 52 -14.69 3.12 3.22
CA VAL A 52 -15.24 4.50 2.99
C VAL A 52 -14.68 5.55 3.99
N GLY A 53 -13.53 5.30 4.62
CA GLY A 53 -12.93 6.23 5.58
C GLY A 53 -11.62 6.77 5.05
N GLY A 54 -11.40 8.08 5.15
CA GLY A 54 -10.09 8.69 4.86
C GLY A 54 -8.99 8.12 5.76
N LEU A 55 -7.73 8.45 5.46
CA LEU A 55 -6.60 8.02 6.26
C LEU A 55 -6.74 8.48 7.73
N SER A 56 -6.35 7.62 8.67
CA SER A 56 -6.11 8.09 10.05
C SER A 56 -5.02 9.17 10.05
N ALA A 57 -5.01 10.04 11.07
CA ALA A 57 -4.01 11.11 11.17
C ALA A 57 -2.56 10.60 11.10
N ALA A 58 -2.29 9.43 11.70
CA ALA A 58 -0.99 8.78 11.62
C ALA A 58 -0.66 8.29 10.20
N GLN A 59 -1.62 7.66 9.52
CA GLN A 59 -1.45 7.23 8.13
C GLN A 59 -1.24 8.43 7.19
N ALA A 60 -2.04 9.50 7.34
CA ALA A 60 -1.91 10.71 6.54
C ALA A 60 -0.53 11.36 6.69
N ARG A 61 -0.02 11.42 7.93
CA ARG A 61 1.33 11.91 8.20
C ARG A 61 2.41 11.07 7.53
N LEU A 62 2.36 9.75 7.69
CA LEU A 62 3.37 8.86 7.09
C LEU A 62 3.29 8.85 5.57
N TRP A 63 2.09 8.91 4.99
CA TRP A 63 1.90 9.06 3.55
C TRP A 63 2.52 10.36 3.03
N PHE A 64 2.24 11.49 3.69
CA PHE A 64 2.84 12.77 3.32
C PHE A 64 4.37 12.73 3.37
N LEU A 65 4.95 12.13 4.41
CA LEU A 65 6.40 11.97 4.54
C LEU A 65 7.00 11.08 3.44
N ALA A 66 6.33 9.99 3.08
CA ALA A 66 6.74 9.12 1.97
C ALA A 66 6.67 9.84 0.61
N GLN A 67 5.73 10.77 0.42
CA GLN A 67 5.65 11.58 -0.80
C GLN A 67 6.73 12.66 -0.87
N LEU A 68 7.14 13.20 0.28
CA LEU A 68 8.16 14.24 0.39
C LEU A 68 9.57 13.70 0.08
N ASP A 69 9.89 12.50 0.56
CA ASP A 69 11.18 11.84 0.32
C ASP A 69 10.98 10.33 0.03
N PRO A 70 10.73 9.96 -1.24
CA PRO A 70 10.39 8.59 -1.63
C PRO A 70 11.51 7.56 -1.44
N GLU A 71 12.76 8.00 -1.39
CA GLU A 71 13.92 7.13 -1.20
C GLU A 71 14.24 6.93 0.29
N SER A 72 13.53 7.63 1.18
CA SER A 72 13.75 7.55 2.61
C SER A 72 13.36 6.20 3.18
N THR A 73 14.24 5.60 3.96
CA THR A 73 13.95 4.39 4.74
C THR A 73 13.72 4.69 6.22
N ALA A 74 13.61 5.96 6.60
CA ALA A 74 13.58 6.40 8.01
C ALA A 74 12.40 5.82 8.82
N TYR A 75 11.32 5.42 8.14
CA TYR A 75 10.12 4.84 8.74
C TYR A 75 9.99 3.33 8.51
N ASN A 76 11.00 2.68 7.96
CA ASN A 76 11.06 1.24 7.86
C ASN A 76 11.44 0.65 9.23
N VAL A 77 10.79 -0.44 9.63
CA VAL A 77 11.11 -1.20 10.85
C VAL A 77 11.68 -2.56 10.45
N PRO A 78 12.97 -2.64 10.06
CA PRO A 78 13.58 -3.90 9.66
C PRO A 78 13.72 -4.84 10.85
N MET A 79 13.44 -6.13 10.63
CA MET A 79 13.66 -7.19 11.60
C MET A 79 14.37 -8.36 10.93
N ALA A 80 15.34 -8.97 11.62
CA ALA A 80 16.04 -10.17 11.18
C ALA A 80 16.01 -11.22 12.28
N LEU A 81 15.69 -12.46 11.91
CA LEU A 81 15.61 -13.60 12.83
C LEU A 81 16.60 -14.67 12.34
N ARG A 82 17.40 -15.21 13.27
CA ARG A 82 18.24 -16.39 13.01
C ARG A 82 17.55 -17.61 13.59
N LEU A 83 17.10 -18.49 12.71
CA LEU A 83 16.54 -19.80 13.08
C LEU A 83 17.66 -20.85 13.00
N THR A 84 17.68 -21.79 13.95
CA THR A 84 18.66 -22.88 14.00
C THR A 84 17.93 -24.22 14.02
N GLY A 85 18.53 -25.22 13.36
CA GLY A 85 17.93 -26.55 13.22
C GLY A 85 17.20 -26.75 11.89
N PRO A 86 16.48 -27.88 11.74
CA PRO A 86 15.72 -28.16 10.53
C PRO A 86 14.59 -27.14 10.37
N LEU A 87 14.58 -26.40 9.26
CA LEU A 87 13.56 -25.43 8.92
C LEU A 87 12.67 -25.98 7.81
N ASP A 88 11.37 -26.10 8.09
CA ASP A 88 10.37 -26.30 7.05
C ASP A 88 10.00 -24.94 6.45
N VAL A 89 10.58 -24.65 5.29
CA VAL A 89 10.36 -23.38 4.58
C VAL A 89 8.91 -23.25 4.11
N ALA A 90 8.25 -24.35 3.72
CA ALA A 90 6.87 -24.32 3.25
C ALA A 90 5.91 -23.97 4.40
N ALA A 91 6.14 -24.55 5.58
CA ALA A 91 5.38 -24.21 6.79
C ALA A 91 5.58 -22.74 7.20
N LEU A 92 6.82 -22.22 7.13
CA LEU A 92 7.10 -20.82 7.44
C LEU A 92 6.39 -19.87 6.46
N LEU A 93 6.44 -20.15 5.15
CA LEU A 93 5.71 -19.37 4.14
C LEU A 93 4.20 -19.40 4.39
N GLY A 94 3.65 -20.57 4.76
CA GLY A 94 2.26 -20.71 5.17
C GLY A 94 1.90 -19.82 6.34
N ALA A 95 2.70 -19.84 7.41
CA ALA A 95 2.48 -19.00 8.59
C ALA A 95 2.53 -17.49 8.27
N VAL A 96 3.42 -17.04 7.38
CA VAL A 96 3.46 -15.64 6.93
C VAL A 96 2.20 -15.28 6.15
N ARG A 97 1.70 -16.18 5.29
CA ARG A 97 0.43 -15.98 4.58
C ARG A 97 -0.74 -15.88 5.56
N ASP A 98 -0.81 -16.78 6.54
CA ASP A 98 -1.87 -16.78 7.56
C ASP A 98 -1.88 -15.47 8.37
N LEU A 99 -0.72 -14.87 8.65
CA LEU A 99 -0.63 -13.54 9.25
C LEU A 99 -1.25 -12.46 8.34
N ALA A 100 -0.96 -12.47 7.04
CA ALA A 100 -1.52 -11.50 6.09
C ALA A 100 -3.03 -11.70 5.86
N GLU A 101 -3.53 -12.94 5.87
CA GLU A 101 -4.97 -13.24 5.82
C GLU A 101 -5.68 -12.68 7.05
N ARG A 102 -5.11 -12.89 8.24
CA ARG A 102 -5.66 -12.44 9.53
C ARG A 102 -5.59 -10.93 9.72
N HIS A 103 -4.55 -10.27 9.21
CA HIS A 103 -4.26 -8.86 9.48
C HIS A 103 -4.35 -8.00 8.22
N GLU A 104 -5.49 -7.35 8.02
CA GLU A 104 -5.74 -6.47 6.87
C GLU A 104 -4.66 -5.40 6.67
N VAL A 105 -4.14 -4.83 7.77
CA VAL A 105 -3.10 -3.80 7.73
C VAL A 105 -1.82 -4.23 7.01
N LEU A 106 -1.49 -5.53 7.00
CA LEU A 106 -0.32 -6.07 6.30
C LEU A 106 -0.50 -6.13 4.78
N ARG A 107 -1.75 -6.04 4.32
CA ARG A 107 -2.14 -6.03 2.90
C ARG A 107 -2.87 -4.74 2.52
N SER A 108 -2.72 -3.67 3.31
CA SER A 108 -3.29 -2.36 3.00
C SER A 108 -2.29 -1.49 2.24
N VAL A 109 -2.77 -0.83 1.19
CA VAL A 109 -2.06 0.21 0.45
C VAL A 109 -2.82 1.53 0.55
N ILE A 110 -2.14 2.63 0.24
CA ILE A 110 -2.78 3.93 0.09
C ILE A 110 -2.95 4.18 -1.41
N ASP A 111 -4.21 4.23 -1.86
CA ASP A 111 -4.56 4.61 -3.22
C ASP A 111 -4.74 6.13 -3.27
N ASP A 112 -3.89 6.80 -4.04
CA ASP A 112 -3.87 8.24 -4.26
C ASP A 112 -4.34 8.63 -5.67
N SER A 113 -4.98 7.72 -6.40
CA SER A 113 -5.52 7.99 -7.75
C SER A 113 -6.78 8.87 -7.75
N GLY A 114 -7.46 8.94 -6.60
CA GLY A 114 -8.65 9.75 -6.39
C GLY A 114 -8.37 11.22 -6.02
N PRO A 115 -9.41 11.98 -5.64
CA PRO A 115 -9.24 13.35 -5.14
C PRO A 115 -8.56 13.41 -3.77
N GLU A 116 -8.73 12.36 -2.96
CA GLU A 116 -8.11 12.21 -1.64
C GLU A 116 -7.51 10.80 -1.52
N PRO A 117 -6.35 10.66 -0.85
CA PRO A 117 -5.75 9.35 -0.63
C PRO A 117 -6.60 8.52 0.35
N VAL A 118 -6.84 7.26 0.01
CA VAL A 118 -7.67 6.35 0.80
C VAL A 118 -6.95 5.03 1.07
N PRO A 119 -7.20 4.38 2.23
CA PRO A 119 -6.66 3.05 2.48
C PRO A 119 -7.48 2.01 1.70
N VAL A 120 -6.80 1.16 0.95
CA VAL A 120 -7.40 0.04 0.21
C VAL A 120 -6.76 -1.25 0.68
N VAL A 121 -7.60 -2.24 1.02
CA VAL A 121 -7.12 -3.55 1.44
C VAL A 121 -7.02 -4.46 0.20
N LEU A 122 -5.82 -4.96 -0.07
CA LEU A 122 -5.53 -5.87 -1.17
C LEU A 122 -5.86 -7.32 -0.81
N PRO A 123 -6.07 -8.20 -1.80
CA PRO A 123 -6.15 -9.63 -1.55
C PRO A 123 -4.79 -10.18 -1.06
N VAL A 124 -4.79 -11.32 -0.37
CA VAL A 124 -3.57 -11.85 0.28
C VAL A 124 -2.46 -12.18 -0.72
N GLU A 125 -2.82 -12.57 -1.94
CA GLU A 125 -1.92 -12.93 -3.02
C GLU A 125 -1.06 -11.75 -3.49
N ALA A 126 -1.46 -10.52 -3.15
CA ALA A 126 -0.69 -9.32 -3.44
C ALA A 126 0.50 -9.10 -2.49
N VAL A 127 0.63 -9.87 -1.40
CA VAL A 127 1.75 -9.75 -0.45
C VAL A 127 2.96 -10.54 -0.95
N PRO A 128 4.05 -9.89 -1.39
CA PRO A 128 5.19 -10.60 -1.94
C PRO A 128 6.02 -11.24 -0.82
N VAL A 129 6.23 -12.55 -0.88
CA VAL A 129 7.16 -13.28 -0.02
C VAL A 129 8.12 -14.06 -0.91
N SER A 130 9.43 -13.84 -0.74
CA SER A 130 10.47 -14.51 -1.53
C SER A 130 11.47 -15.21 -0.62
N VAL A 131 11.82 -16.43 -0.98
CA VAL A 131 12.97 -17.14 -0.40
C VAL A 131 14.21 -16.78 -1.23
N LYS A 132 15.29 -16.42 -0.54
CA LYS A 132 16.61 -16.25 -1.14
C LYS A 132 17.56 -17.18 -0.43
N ASP A 133 18.23 -18.03 -1.18
CA ASP A 133 19.36 -18.80 -0.67
C ASP A 133 20.55 -17.85 -0.46
N GLY A 134 21.23 -18.00 0.67
CA GLY A 134 22.35 -17.17 1.11
C GLY A 134 23.70 -17.67 0.64
#